data_AF-A0A6L6E9A8-F1
#
_entry.id   AF-A0A6L6E9A8-F1
#
_cell.length_a   1.000
_cell.length_b   1.000
_cell.length_c   1.000
_cell.angle_alpha   90.00
_cell.angle_beta   90.00
_cell.angle_gamma   90.00
#
_symmetry.space_group_name_H-M   'P 1'
#
loop_
_entity.id
_entity.type
_entity.pdbx_description
1 polymer ?
#
loop_
_entity_poly.entity_id
_entity_poly.type
_entity_poly.pdbx_seq_one_letter_code
_entity_poly.pdbx_strand_id
1 'polypeptide(L)' 'AIAAHALGAKVLAISLVTNAAAGVTGEKLNHAEVIAAGKAAADRMGNLLAKVLPKL' A
#
# COMPACT_ATOMS: atom_id res chain seq x y z
N ALA A 1 8.05 10.58 2.12
CA ALA A 1 8.93 10.73 0.93
C ALA A 1 9.72 12.04 0.96
N ILE A 2 9.04 13.21 1.03
CA ILE A 2 9.69 14.53 0.96
C ILE A 2 10.81 14.71 2.01
N ALA A 3 10.52 14.49 3.30
CA ALA A 3 11.52 14.64 4.36
C ALA A 3 12.71 13.66 4.21
N ALA A 4 12.43 12.38 3.91
CA ALA A 4 13.47 11.37 3.70
C ALA A 4 14.39 11.73 2.53
N HIS A 5 13.81 12.24 1.43
CA HIS A 5 14.58 12.71 0.28
C HIS A 5 15.43 13.94 0.61
N ALA A 6 14.87 14.91 1.34
CA ALA A 6 15.61 16.10 1.79
C ALA A 6 16.82 15.75 2.68
N LEU A 7 16.75 14.62 3.39
CA LEU A 7 17.83 14.10 4.23
C LEU A 7 18.78 13.14 3.48
N GLY A 8 18.65 13.01 2.16
CA GLY A 8 19.52 12.17 1.33
C GLY A 8 19.24 10.67 1.38
N ALA A 9 18.12 10.23 1.97
CA ALA A 9 17.73 8.82 1.97
C ALA A 9 17.12 8.39 0.62
N LYS A 10 17.43 7.16 0.20
CA LYS A 10 16.72 6.51 -0.92
C LYS A 10 15.33 6.08 -0.47
N VAL A 11 14.32 6.27 -1.31
CA VAL A 11 12.91 6.01 -0.96
C VAL A 11 12.31 4.98 -1.91
N LEU A 12 11.76 3.90 -1.35
CA LEU A 12 10.85 2.97 -2.02
C LEU A 12 9.46 3.13 -1.41
N ALA A 13 8.41 3.27 -2.25
CA ALA A 13 7.03 3.36 -1.82
C ALA A 13 6.18 2.29 -2.51
N ILE A 14 5.31 1.62 -1.75
CA ILE A 14 4.40 0.58 -2.25
C ILE A 14 3.01 0.92 -1.71
N SER A 15 2.03 1.00 -2.62
CA SER A 15 0.62 1.19 -2.26
C SER A 15 -0.14 -0.11 -2.46
N LEU A 16 -0.95 -0.50 -1.48
CA LEU A 16 -1.97 -1.52 -1.64
C LEU A 16 -3.27 -0.85 -2.09
N VAL A 17 -3.75 -1.19 -3.28
CA VAL A 17 -5.06 -0.72 -3.76
C VAL A 17 -6.14 -1.51 -3.03
N THR A 18 -6.78 -0.90 -2.05
CA THR A 18 -7.82 -1.52 -1.21
C THR A 18 -9.22 -1.39 -1.79
N ASN A 19 -9.44 -0.39 -2.64
CA ASN A 19 -10.73 -0.08 -3.25
C ASN A 19 -10.52 0.77 -4.50
N ALA A 20 -11.53 0.83 -5.36
CA ALA A 20 -11.57 1.77 -6.47
C ALA A 20 -11.70 3.22 -5.94
N ALA A 21 -11.22 4.20 -6.71
CA ALA A 21 -11.39 5.60 -6.37
C ALA A 21 -12.87 5.99 -6.36
N ALA A 22 -13.22 7.01 -5.56
CA ALA A 22 -14.59 7.52 -5.49
C ALA A 22 -15.11 7.87 -6.91
N GLY A 23 -16.33 7.41 -7.22
CA GLY A 23 -16.98 7.67 -8.52
C GLY A 23 -16.61 6.70 -9.64
N VAL A 24 -15.68 5.76 -9.44
CA VAL A 24 -15.32 4.76 -10.47
C VAL A 24 -16.36 3.64 -10.56
N THR A 25 -16.87 3.16 -9.43
CA THR A 25 -17.84 2.05 -9.37
C THR A 25 -19.27 2.49 -9.09
N GLY A 26 -19.47 3.76 -8.69
CA GLY A 26 -20.75 4.27 -8.21
C GLY A 26 -21.09 3.88 -6.76
N GLU A 27 -20.30 3.00 -6.14
CA GLU A 27 -20.46 2.60 -4.73
C GLU A 27 -19.80 3.62 -3.79
N LYS A 28 -20.34 3.73 -2.56
CA LYS A 28 -19.75 4.59 -1.53
C LYS A 28 -18.53 3.94 -0.92
N LEU A 29 -17.50 4.74 -0.64
CA LEU A 29 -16.32 4.28 0.07
C LEU A 29 -16.64 3.96 1.53
N ASN A 30 -16.18 2.81 2.00
CA ASN A 30 -16.37 2.34 3.36
C ASN A 30 -15.02 1.96 4.00
N HIS A 31 -14.75 2.48 5.19
CA HIS A 31 -13.52 2.17 5.92
C HIS A 31 -13.39 0.67 6.27
N ALA A 32 -14.50 -0.03 6.52
CA ALA A 32 -14.46 -1.45 6.83
C ALA A 32 -13.96 -2.30 5.65
N GLU A 33 -14.30 -1.91 4.41
CA GLU A 33 -13.82 -2.57 3.18
C GLU A 33 -12.31 -2.40 3.01
N VAL A 34 -11.80 -1.20 3.32
CA VAL A 34 -10.36 -0.92 3.28
C VAL A 34 -9.60 -1.85 4.23
N ILE A 35 -10.09 -2.02 5.46
CA ILE A 35 -9.47 -2.91 6.45
C ILE A 35 -9.59 -4.38 6.01
N ALA A 36 -10.73 -4.81 5.46
CA ALA A 36 -10.92 -6.17 4.98
C ALA A 36 -9.97 -6.50 3.82
N ALA A 37 -9.84 -5.61 2.83
CA ALA A 37 -8.90 -5.74 1.73
C ALA A 37 -7.44 -5.76 2.22
N GLY A 38 -7.11 -4.93 3.20
CA GLY A 38 -5.81 -4.92 3.87
C GLY A 38 -5.48 -6.28 4.52
N LYS A 39 -6.42 -6.83 5.29
CA LYS A 39 -6.26 -8.16 5.92
C LYS A 39 -6.12 -9.26 4.89
N ALA A 40 -6.94 -9.24 3.83
CA ALA A 40 -6.89 -10.23 2.76
C ALA A 40 -5.54 -10.21 2.00
N ALA A 41 -4.89 -9.05 1.90
CA ALA A 41 -3.62 -8.89 1.22
C ALA A 41 -2.38 -9.07 2.12
N ALA A 42 -2.55 -9.25 3.43
CA ALA A 42 -1.47 -9.19 4.43
C ALA A 42 -0.34 -10.18 4.11
N ASP A 43 -0.66 -11.45 3.86
CA ASP A 43 0.35 -12.49 3.56
C ASP A 43 1.09 -12.20 2.27
N ARG A 44 0.38 -11.77 1.22
CA ARG A 44 1.00 -11.42 -0.06
C ARG A 44 1.93 -10.23 0.08
N MET A 45 1.54 -9.22 0.86
CA MET A 45 2.35 -8.02 1.07
C MET A 45 3.58 -8.32 1.92
N GLY A 46 3.43 -9.11 3.00
CA GLY A 46 4.55 -9.58 3.81
C GLY A 46 5.58 -10.34 2.97
N ASN A 47 5.11 -11.27 2.13
CA ASN A 47 5.97 -12.02 1.21
C ASN A 47 6.68 -11.15 0.18
N LEU A 48 6.02 -10.10 -0.32
CA LEU A 48 6.66 -9.14 -1.23
C LEU A 48 7.79 -8.40 -0.52
N LEU A 49 7.52 -7.84 0.65
CA LEU A 49 8.51 -7.09 1.43
C LEU A 49 9.71 -7.97 1.80
N ALA A 50 9.47 -9.22 2.25
CA ALA A 50 10.53 -10.17 2.57
C ALA A 50 11.46 -10.47 1.38
N LYS A 51 10.96 -10.41 0.15
CA LYS A 51 11.75 -10.63 -1.07
C LYS A 51 12.46 -9.39 -1.58
N VAL A 52 11.88 -8.21 -1.37
CA VAL A 52 12.38 -6.94 -1.92
C VAL A 52 13.42 -6.32 -0.99
N LEU A 53 13.18 -6.28 0.32
CA LEU A 53 14.06 -5.58 1.26
C LEU A 53 15.51 -6.09 1.26
N PRO A 54 15.80 -7.40 1.17
CA PRO A 54 17.19 -7.89 1.11
C PRO A 54 17.95 -7.52 -0.17
N LYS A 55 17.27 -6.94 -1.17
CA LYS A 55 17.85 -6.58 -2.47
C LYS A 55 18.04 -5.07 -2.66
N LEU A 56 17.72 -4.28 -1.64
CA LEU A 56 17.89 -2.82 -1.61
C LEU A 56 19.23 -2.45 -0.98
#